data_AF-A0A7W0CN76-F1
#
_entry.id   AF-A0A7W0CN76-F1
#
_cell.length_a   1.000
_cell.length_b   1.000
_cell.length_c   1.000
_cell.angle_alpha   90.00
_cell.angle_beta   90.00
_cell.angle_gamma   90.00
#
_symmetry.space_group_name_H-M   'P 1'
#
loop_
_entity.id
_entity.type
_entity.pdbx_description
1 polymer ?
#
loop_
_entity_poly.entity_id
_entity_poly.type
_entity_poly.pdbx_seq_one_letter_code
_entity_poly.pdbx_strand_id
1 'polypeptide(L)'
;MSVLVVTGTDTGVGKTIVTAAIAALAYDRGSSVAVVKPAQTGVGPTEAGDLDEVRRLSGVTTTFEFARFPDPLSPAAAARVSGMPPVSLASAARRIEELRESNQLVLVEGAGGLLVRFDEDGATLADLAKRLGAQVLVVTRAALGTLNHTALTLEAMAHRGLDLAGLVIGEWPVEPGLAERCNVADLEMLAARPLAGVLPAGASRCGTGALPAATVGSGGAVPPDRAGSPDRAVPPDGAGSPHGAGSPDRAGSPDKAGSPDGAAGSAVGASGGSGVGGGESGAPVSRPATCADFTTLARRSLAPSLGGVFDPAAFRRTLKLTG
;
A
#
# COMPACT_ATOMS: atom_id res chain seq x y z
N MET A 1 7.59 -9.37 18.31
CA MET A 1 7.61 -8.18 17.44
C MET A 1 7.06 -8.58 16.08
N SER A 2 6.12 -7.82 15.53
CA SER A 2 5.35 -8.19 14.33
C SER A 2 5.78 -7.40 13.10
N VAL A 3 5.79 -8.05 11.94
CA VAL A 3 5.92 -7.39 10.64
C VAL A 3 4.57 -7.46 9.95
N LEU A 4 4.09 -6.32 9.46
CA LEU A 4 2.87 -6.23 8.65
C LEU A 4 3.22 -5.58 7.31
N VAL A 5 3.01 -6.33 6.23
CA VAL A 5 3.19 -5.82 4.87
C VAL A 5 1.88 -5.16 4.42
N VAL A 6 1.94 -3.91 3.99
CA VAL A 6 0.80 -3.16 3.45
C VAL A 6 0.94 -3.12 1.94
N THR A 7 0.05 -3.84 1.25
CA THR A 7 -0.04 -3.84 -0.21
C THR A 7 -1.34 -3.18 -0.68
N GLY A 8 -1.46 -3.03 -1.99
CA GLY A 8 -2.63 -2.45 -2.64
C GLY A 8 -3.15 -3.36 -3.74
N THR A 9 -4.40 -3.16 -4.13
CA THR A 9 -4.93 -3.72 -5.39
C THR A 9 -4.52 -2.91 -6.61
N ASP A 10 -3.96 -1.71 -6.41
CA ASP A 10 -3.52 -0.80 -7.47
C ASP A 10 -2.58 0.30 -6.89
N THR A 11 -2.14 1.21 -7.75
CA THR A 11 -1.55 2.50 -7.36
C THR A 11 -2.64 3.46 -6.87
N GLY A 12 -2.30 4.36 -5.94
CA GLY A 12 -3.23 5.41 -5.47
C GLY A 12 -4.40 4.93 -4.62
N VAL A 13 -4.46 3.66 -4.20
CA VAL A 13 -5.59 3.11 -3.43
C VAL A 13 -5.65 3.52 -1.95
N GLY A 14 -4.73 4.38 -1.49
CA GLY A 14 -4.68 4.85 -0.09
C GLY A 14 -3.73 4.09 0.83
N LYS A 15 -2.77 3.31 0.30
CA LYS A 15 -1.77 2.56 1.11
C LYS A 15 -1.10 3.44 2.15
N THR A 16 -0.53 4.57 1.74
CA THR A 16 0.19 5.52 2.59
C THR A 16 -0.65 5.98 3.79
N ILE A 17 -1.92 6.27 3.57
CA ILE A 17 -2.84 6.73 4.61
C ILE A 17 -3.20 5.59 5.57
N VAL A 18 -3.41 4.39 5.05
CA VAL A 18 -3.64 3.20 5.89
C VAL A 18 -2.41 2.86 6.72
N THR A 19 -1.20 2.90 6.13
CA THR A 19 0.08 2.73 6.84
C THR A 19 0.21 3.75 7.96
N ALA A 20 -0.04 5.04 7.66
CA ALA A 20 0.00 6.10 8.65
C ALA A 20 -1.02 5.90 9.77
N ALA A 21 -2.25 5.47 9.45
CA ALA A 21 -3.30 5.23 10.43
C ALA A 21 -2.92 4.10 11.42
N ILE A 22 -2.37 3.00 10.92
CA ILE A 22 -1.90 1.89 11.77
C ILE A 22 -0.71 2.35 12.62
N ALA A 23 0.25 3.07 12.01
CA ALA A 23 1.41 3.62 12.71
C ALA A 23 0.97 4.57 13.84
N ALA A 24 0.00 5.45 13.57
CA ALA A 24 -0.53 6.41 14.53
C ALA A 24 -1.16 5.71 15.73
N LEU A 25 -1.95 4.65 15.50
CA LEU A 25 -2.61 3.90 16.56
C LEU A 25 -1.64 3.08 17.42
N ALA A 26 -0.63 2.47 16.80
CA ALA A 26 0.40 1.74 17.52
C ALA A 26 1.27 2.71 18.35
N TYR A 27 1.68 3.83 17.76
CA TYR A 27 2.45 4.86 18.44
C TYR A 27 1.69 5.49 19.61
N ASP A 28 0.39 5.78 19.44
CA ASP A 28 -0.49 6.31 20.50
C ASP A 28 -0.61 5.39 21.71
N ARG A 29 -0.43 4.08 21.50
CA ARG A 29 -0.43 3.07 22.56
C ARG A 29 0.93 2.87 23.23
N GLY A 30 1.93 3.67 22.84
CA GLY A 30 3.30 3.56 23.34
C GLY A 30 4.10 2.42 22.71
N SER A 31 3.66 1.84 21.59
CA SER A 31 4.46 0.84 20.86
C SER A 31 5.60 1.51 20.09
N SER A 32 6.78 0.89 20.08
CA SER A 32 7.84 1.23 19.14
C SER A 32 7.46 0.76 17.73
N VAL A 33 7.46 1.68 16.78
CA VAL A 33 7.01 1.45 15.40
C VAL A 33 8.11 1.86 14.43
N ALA A 34 8.42 1.00 13.47
CA ALA A 34 9.21 1.36 12.31
C ALA A 34 8.37 1.26 11.03
N VAL A 35 8.58 2.18 10.07
CA VAL A 35 7.92 2.12 8.75
C VAL A 35 8.96 2.07 7.64
N VAL A 36 8.89 1.05 6.80
CA VAL A 36 9.83 0.79 5.72
C VAL A 36 9.12 0.92 4.38
N LYS A 37 9.71 1.70 3.47
CA LYS A 37 9.30 1.83 2.06
C LYS A 37 10.44 1.31 1.18
N PRO A 38 10.36 0.09 0.62
CA PRO A 38 11.44 -0.47 -0.18
C PRO A 38 11.71 0.33 -1.46
N ALA A 39 10.69 0.93 -2.07
CA ALA A 39 10.88 1.81 -3.22
C ALA A 39 9.88 2.96 -3.19
N GLN A 40 10.40 4.17 -3.32
CA GLN A 40 9.62 5.37 -3.61
C GLN A 40 9.83 5.72 -5.09
N THR A 41 8.75 5.91 -5.82
CA THR A 41 8.76 6.27 -7.25
C THR A 41 7.91 7.52 -7.47
N GLY A 42 8.15 8.25 -8.57
CA GLY A 42 7.32 9.39 -8.97
C GLY A 42 7.48 10.64 -8.11
N VAL A 43 8.55 10.75 -7.33
CA VAL A 43 8.85 11.95 -6.53
C VAL A 43 10.32 12.33 -6.65
N GLY A 44 10.56 13.64 -6.76
CA GLY A 44 11.91 14.17 -6.87
C GLY A 44 12.77 13.93 -5.62
N PRO A 45 14.11 14.09 -5.70
CA PRO A 45 15.03 13.87 -4.58
C PRO A 45 14.72 14.71 -3.33
N THR A 46 14.12 15.88 -3.51
CA THR A 46 13.76 16.83 -2.42
C THR A 46 12.26 16.96 -2.20
N GLU A 47 11.45 16.23 -2.96
CA GLU A 47 9.99 16.27 -2.86
C GLU A 47 9.53 15.38 -1.71
N ALA A 48 8.45 15.75 -1.02
CA ALA A 48 7.90 14.91 0.04
C ALA A 48 7.36 13.59 -0.53
N GLY A 49 7.79 12.46 0.04
CA GLY A 49 7.35 11.12 -0.36
C GLY A 49 6.34 10.50 0.61
N ASP A 50 6.04 9.21 0.40
CA ASP A 50 5.08 8.46 1.21
C ASP A 50 5.48 8.42 2.69
N LEU A 51 6.78 8.25 3.00
CA LEU A 51 7.25 8.23 4.39
C LEU A 51 7.17 9.60 5.08
N ASP A 52 7.24 10.70 4.33
CA ASP A 52 7.07 12.04 4.90
C ASP A 52 5.62 12.26 5.30
N GLU A 53 4.68 11.76 4.50
CA GLU A 53 3.26 11.76 4.83
C GLU A 53 2.96 10.87 6.05
N VAL A 54 3.57 9.68 6.12
CA VAL A 54 3.46 8.80 7.30
C VAL A 54 3.99 9.50 8.56
N ARG A 55 5.18 10.12 8.51
CA ARG A 55 5.75 10.87 9.64
C ARG A 55 4.83 11.99 10.07
N ARG A 56 4.33 12.78 9.11
CA ARG A 56 3.46 13.95 9.35
C ARG A 56 2.15 13.57 10.04
N LEU A 57 1.52 12.48 9.60
CA LEU A 57 0.21 12.05 10.11
C LEU A 57 0.31 11.24 11.41
N SER A 58 1.31 10.37 11.51
CA SER A 58 1.44 9.44 12.64
C SER A 58 2.31 9.95 13.78
N GLY A 59 3.29 10.81 13.50
CA GLY A 59 4.34 11.20 14.44
C GLY A 59 5.46 10.16 14.60
N VAL A 60 5.40 9.03 13.88
CA VAL A 60 6.48 8.02 13.89
C VAL A 60 7.69 8.56 13.13
N THR A 61 8.85 8.55 13.78
CA THR A 61 10.11 9.07 13.21
C THR A 61 11.03 7.98 12.70
N THR A 62 10.94 6.76 13.23
CA THR A 62 11.71 5.60 12.77
C THR A 62 11.15 5.11 11.44
N THR A 63 11.64 5.69 10.34
CA THR A 63 11.26 5.26 9.00
C THR A 63 12.48 5.09 8.10
N PHE A 64 12.37 4.22 7.10
CA PHE A 64 13.48 3.86 6.24
C PHE A 64 13.03 3.70 4.78
N GLU A 65 13.65 4.47 3.89
CA GLU A 65 13.46 4.41 2.44
C GLU A 65 14.71 3.78 1.82
N PHE A 66 14.55 2.74 1.00
CA PHE A 66 15.68 2.04 0.38
C PHE A 66 16.17 2.71 -0.90
N ALA A 67 15.23 3.17 -1.73
CA ALA A 67 15.53 3.87 -2.96
C ALA A 67 14.41 4.83 -3.32
N ARG A 68 14.79 5.90 -4.00
CA ARG A 68 13.92 6.93 -4.54
C ARG A 68 14.21 7.12 -6.02
N PHE A 69 13.17 7.04 -6.83
CA PHE A 69 13.24 7.22 -8.26
C PHE A 69 12.30 8.36 -8.69
N PRO A 70 12.74 9.27 -9.58
CA PRO A 70 11.96 10.46 -9.93
C PRO A 70 10.74 10.13 -10.80
N ASP A 71 10.83 9.13 -11.66
CA ASP A 71 9.78 8.83 -12.64
C ASP A 71 8.62 8.03 -12.02
N PRO A 72 7.35 8.32 -12.39
CA PRO A 72 6.16 7.64 -11.86
C PRO A 72 5.95 6.28 -12.55
N LEU A 73 6.92 5.38 -12.40
CA LEU A 73 6.94 4.04 -12.97
C LEU A 73 6.95 2.98 -11.86
N SER A 74 6.83 1.69 -12.24
CA SER A 74 7.13 0.60 -11.29
C SER A 74 8.59 0.69 -10.85
N PRO A 75 8.97 0.22 -9.64
CA PRO A 75 10.33 0.36 -9.14
C PRO A 75 11.42 -0.20 -10.08
N ALA A 76 11.20 -1.39 -10.66
CA ALA A 76 12.14 -1.95 -11.64
C ALA A 76 12.30 -1.06 -12.88
N ALA A 77 11.17 -0.57 -13.43
CA ALA A 77 11.20 0.30 -14.60
C ALA A 77 11.80 1.68 -14.28
N ALA A 78 11.51 2.23 -13.11
CA ALA A 78 12.03 3.51 -12.64
C ALA A 78 13.55 3.45 -12.48
N ALA A 79 14.08 2.41 -11.83
CA ALA A 79 15.51 2.16 -11.69
C ALA A 79 16.21 2.08 -13.05
N ARG A 80 15.62 1.31 -14.00
CA ARG A 80 16.15 1.17 -15.36
C ARG A 80 16.18 2.50 -16.12
N VAL A 81 15.08 3.27 -16.08
CA VAL A 81 14.98 4.56 -16.80
C VAL A 81 15.93 5.60 -16.21
N SER A 82 16.08 5.64 -14.89
CA SER A 82 16.98 6.58 -14.22
C SER A 82 18.45 6.15 -14.22
N GLY A 83 18.77 4.96 -14.75
CA GLY A 83 20.13 4.39 -14.70
C GLY A 83 20.63 4.10 -13.29
N MET A 84 19.72 3.95 -12.33
CA MET A 84 20.02 3.67 -10.92
C MET A 84 19.92 2.17 -10.62
N PRO A 85 20.62 1.66 -9.59
CA PRO A 85 20.49 0.26 -9.22
C PRO A 85 19.06 -0.07 -8.75
N PRO A 86 18.53 -1.26 -9.09
CA PRO A 86 17.23 -1.72 -8.60
C PRO A 86 17.27 -1.99 -7.09
N VAL A 87 16.09 -2.08 -6.47
CA VAL A 87 15.97 -2.33 -5.04
C VAL A 87 16.21 -3.80 -4.74
N SER A 88 17.25 -4.10 -3.96
CA SER A 88 17.48 -5.44 -3.43
C SER A 88 16.49 -5.77 -2.31
N LEU A 89 15.43 -6.52 -2.62
CA LEU A 89 14.50 -7.04 -1.60
C LEU A 89 15.21 -7.96 -0.59
N ALA A 90 16.34 -8.54 -0.99
CA ALA A 90 17.16 -9.31 -0.07
C ALA A 90 17.75 -8.45 1.07
N SER A 91 18.25 -7.26 0.72
CA SER A 91 18.71 -6.26 1.69
C SER A 91 17.56 -5.62 2.45
N ALA A 92 16.41 -5.41 1.79
CA ALA A 92 15.19 -4.96 2.46
C ALA A 92 14.79 -5.87 3.61
N ALA A 93 14.73 -7.19 3.38
CA ALA A 93 14.34 -8.13 4.42
C ALA A 93 15.33 -8.14 5.61
N ARG A 94 16.64 -8.06 5.35
CA ARG A 94 17.65 -8.00 6.43
C ARG A 94 17.42 -6.80 7.34
N ARG A 95 17.23 -5.61 6.74
CA ARG A 95 16.97 -4.39 7.51
C ARG A 95 15.65 -4.44 8.26
N ILE A 96 14.61 -5.05 7.67
CA ILE A 96 13.32 -5.23 8.33
C ILE A 96 13.45 -6.13 9.56
N GLU A 97 14.22 -7.22 9.48
CA GLU A 97 14.48 -8.08 10.65
C GLU A 97 15.30 -7.35 11.72
N GLU A 98 16.33 -6.57 11.36
CA GLU A 98 17.06 -5.73 12.32
C GLU A 98 16.13 -4.72 13.03
N LEU A 99 15.24 -4.06 12.28
CA LEU A 99 14.25 -3.15 12.86
C LEU A 99 13.27 -3.90 13.77
N ARG A 100 12.92 -5.14 13.41
CA ARG A 100 12.03 -6.01 14.19
C ARG A 100 12.65 -6.46 15.51
N GLU A 101 13.96 -6.32 15.73
CA GLU A 101 14.60 -6.60 17.03
C GLU A 101 14.36 -5.49 18.06
N SER A 102 14.12 -4.26 17.59
CA SER A 102 13.99 -3.05 18.44
C SER A 102 12.61 -2.38 18.37
N ASN A 103 11.76 -2.80 17.44
CA ASN A 103 10.43 -2.22 17.23
C ASN A 103 9.34 -3.28 17.39
N GLN A 104 8.35 -3.01 18.25
CA GLN A 104 7.22 -3.91 18.46
C GLN A 104 6.43 -4.19 17.17
N LEU A 105 6.35 -3.18 16.28
CA LEU A 105 5.71 -3.26 14.97
C LEU A 105 6.62 -2.69 13.87
N VAL A 106 6.83 -3.46 12.80
CA VAL A 106 7.42 -2.96 11.55
C VAL A 106 6.37 -2.99 10.45
N LEU A 107 6.02 -1.83 9.91
CA LEU A 107 5.16 -1.70 8.75
C LEU A 107 6.01 -1.65 7.48
N VAL A 108 5.67 -2.45 6.48
CA VAL A 108 6.36 -2.46 5.19
C VAL A 108 5.38 -2.06 4.10
N GLU A 109 5.51 -0.85 3.59
CA GLU A 109 4.61 -0.35 2.55
C GLU A 109 5.17 -0.65 1.15
N GLY A 110 4.37 -1.31 0.31
CA GLY A 110 4.73 -1.57 -1.08
C GLY A 110 4.62 -0.36 -2.02
N ALA A 111 4.98 -0.59 -3.28
CA ALA A 111 4.73 0.32 -4.40
C ALA A 111 3.72 -0.33 -5.35
N GLY A 112 2.61 0.37 -5.67
CA GLY A 112 1.53 -0.19 -6.50
C GLY A 112 0.86 -1.42 -5.88
N GLY A 113 0.69 -2.48 -6.68
CA GLY A 113 0.06 -3.75 -6.28
C GLY A 113 1.03 -4.82 -5.80
N LEU A 114 0.49 -5.93 -5.28
CA LEU A 114 1.25 -7.04 -4.66
C LEU A 114 2.36 -7.61 -5.55
N LEU A 115 2.12 -7.75 -6.85
CA LEU A 115 3.03 -8.37 -7.81
C LEU A 115 3.85 -7.35 -8.62
N VAL A 116 3.90 -6.09 -8.17
CA VAL A 116 4.81 -5.09 -8.76
C VAL A 116 6.25 -5.52 -8.55
N ARG A 117 7.04 -5.44 -9.63
CA ARG A 117 8.45 -5.86 -9.66
C ARG A 117 9.38 -4.77 -9.11
N PHE A 118 10.33 -5.21 -8.30
CA PHE A 118 11.37 -4.37 -7.71
C PHE A 118 12.71 -4.46 -8.43
N ASP A 119 12.91 -5.53 -9.19
CA ASP A 119 14.09 -5.78 -10.03
C ASP A 119 13.71 -6.51 -11.34
N GLU A 120 14.71 -6.71 -12.20
CA GLU A 120 14.58 -7.39 -13.50
C GLU A 120 14.37 -8.90 -13.35
N ASP A 121 14.85 -9.49 -12.24
CA ASP A 121 14.64 -10.91 -11.91
C ASP A 121 13.19 -11.22 -11.51
N GLY A 122 12.39 -10.17 -11.29
CA GLY A 122 10.96 -10.25 -11.07
C GLY A 122 10.55 -10.38 -9.60
N ALA A 123 11.44 -10.02 -8.67
CA ALA A 123 11.12 -10.04 -7.25
C ALA A 123 10.01 -9.02 -6.92
N THR A 124 9.04 -9.45 -6.11
CA THR A 124 7.83 -8.69 -5.77
C THR A 124 7.68 -8.51 -4.26
N LEU A 125 6.72 -7.67 -3.87
CA LEU A 125 6.36 -7.53 -2.45
C LEU A 125 5.84 -8.85 -1.86
N ALA A 126 5.23 -9.72 -2.67
CA ALA A 126 4.80 -11.05 -2.25
C ALA A 126 5.97 -11.93 -1.80
N ASP A 127 7.09 -11.86 -2.51
CA ASP A 127 8.31 -12.62 -2.18
C ASP A 127 8.95 -12.10 -0.89
N LEU A 128 8.95 -10.78 -0.70
CA LEU A 128 9.39 -10.15 0.54
C LEU A 128 8.51 -10.57 1.73
N ALA A 129 7.18 -10.52 1.58
CA ALA A 129 6.24 -10.93 2.63
C ALA A 129 6.44 -12.39 3.01
N LYS A 130 6.57 -13.28 2.02
CA LYS A 130 6.83 -14.71 2.23
C LYS A 130 8.14 -14.94 2.98
N ARG A 131 9.21 -14.26 2.57
CA ARG A 131 10.54 -14.39 3.19
C ARG A 131 10.52 -13.99 4.67
N LEU A 132 9.74 -12.96 5.01
CA LEU A 132 9.61 -12.44 6.38
C LEU A 132 8.59 -13.23 7.23
N GLY A 133 7.85 -14.17 6.64
CA GLY A 133 6.70 -14.81 7.31
C GLY A 133 5.67 -13.77 7.79
N ALA A 134 5.54 -12.65 7.07
CA ALA A 134 4.73 -11.52 7.47
C ALA A 134 3.28 -11.67 7.00
N GLN A 135 2.33 -11.24 7.82
CA GLN A 135 0.95 -11.07 7.36
C GLN A 135 0.86 -9.90 6.37
N VAL A 136 -0.10 -9.97 5.45
CA VAL A 136 -0.32 -8.98 4.40
C VAL A 136 -1.66 -8.30 4.60
N LEU A 137 -1.66 -6.99 4.75
CA LEU A 137 -2.85 -6.15 4.69
C LEU A 137 -3.05 -5.67 3.26
N VAL A 138 -4.25 -5.89 2.72
CA VAL A 138 -4.60 -5.44 1.37
C VAL A 138 -5.43 -4.16 1.46
N VAL A 139 -4.98 -3.12 0.77
CA VAL A 139 -5.71 -1.86 0.62
C VAL A 139 -6.39 -1.83 -0.75
N THR A 140 -7.67 -1.48 -0.79
CA THR A 140 -8.45 -1.44 -2.03
C THR A 140 -9.29 -0.18 -2.17
N ARG A 141 -9.80 0.07 -3.37
CA ARG A 141 -10.75 1.16 -3.68
C ARG A 141 -12.18 0.69 -3.42
N ALA A 142 -13.10 1.62 -3.19
CA ALA A 142 -14.54 1.30 -3.13
C ALA A 142 -15.18 1.17 -4.54
N ALA A 143 -14.59 1.78 -5.56
CA ALA A 143 -15.21 1.99 -6.87
C ALA A 143 -15.34 0.72 -7.74
N LEU A 144 -16.09 0.84 -8.84
CA LEU A 144 -16.23 -0.22 -9.86
C LEU A 144 -14.86 -0.74 -10.34
N GLY A 145 -14.79 -2.06 -10.57
CA GLY A 145 -13.56 -2.78 -10.92
C GLY A 145 -12.77 -3.29 -9.71
N THR A 146 -13.04 -2.79 -8.50
CA THR A 146 -12.34 -3.21 -7.28
C THR A 146 -12.48 -4.69 -6.96
N LEU A 147 -13.64 -5.30 -7.28
CA LEU A 147 -13.89 -6.72 -7.00
C LEU A 147 -12.92 -7.62 -7.77
N ASN A 148 -12.69 -7.34 -9.06
CA ASN A 148 -11.73 -8.07 -9.88
C ASN A 148 -10.31 -7.92 -9.33
N HIS A 149 -9.84 -6.69 -9.08
CA HIS A 149 -8.47 -6.48 -8.59
C HIS A 149 -8.26 -7.09 -7.20
N THR A 150 -9.27 -7.04 -6.34
CA THR A 150 -9.22 -7.66 -5.02
C THR A 150 -9.17 -9.18 -5.14
N ALA A 151 -10.03 -9.80 -5.94
CA ALA A 151 -10.03 -11.24 -6.17
C ALA A 151 -8.67 -11.73 -6.73
N LEU A 152 -8.16 -11.09 -7.79
CA LEU A 152 -6.86 -11.42 -8.37
C LEU A 152 -5.71 -11.29 -7.35
N THR A 153 -5.76 -10.28 -6.49
CA THR A 153 -4.76 -10.09 -5.43
C THR A 153 -4.84 -11.20 -4.38
N LEU A 154 -6.05 -11.54 -3.92
CA LEU A 154 -6.27 -12.60 -2.92
C LEU A 154 -5.91 -13.98 -3.46
N GLU A 155 -6.23 -14.29 -4.71
CA GLU A 155 -5.81 -15.53 -5.37
C GLU A 155 -4.29 -15.62 -5.48
N ALA A 156 -3.62 -14.52 -5.87
CA ALA A 156 -2.17 -14.47 -5.94
C ALA A 156 -1.50 -14.66 -4.56
N MET A 157 -2.12 -14.15 -3.49
CA MET A 157 -1.70 -14.38 -2.11
C MET A 157 -1.88 -15.84 -1.69
N ALA A 158 -3.07 -16.40 -1.92
CA ALA A 158 -3.39 -17.78 -1.57
C ALA A 158 -2.44 -18.77 -2.28
N HIS A 159 -2.21 -18.57 -3.58
CA HIS A 159 -1.27 -19.39 -4.37
C HIS A 159 0.17 -19.35 -3.83
N ARG A 160 0.57 -18.25 -3.18
CA ARG A 160 1.92 -18.07 -2.61
C ARG A 160 2.02 -18.48 -1.15
N GLY A 161 0.89 -18.84 -0.51
CA GLY A 161 0.81 -19.16 0.92
C GLY A 161 0.97 -17.92 1.80
N LEU A 162 0.43 -16.77 1.39
CA LEU A 162 0.48 -15.53 2.17
C LEU A 162 -0.80 -15.36 3.00
N ASP A 163 -0.61 -15.03 4.28
CA ASP A 163 -1.72 -14.80 5.20
C ASP A 163 -2.30 -13.39 5.07
N LEU A 164 -3.61 -13.32 4.82
CA LEU A 164 -4.34 -12.06 4.83
C LEU A 164 -4.54 -11.57 6.27
N ALA A 165 -3.98 -10.41 6.61
CA ALA A 165 -4.26 -9.70 7.86
C ALA A 165 -5.67 -9.07 7.85
N GLY A 166 -6.08 -8.56 6.69
CA GLY A 166 -7.37 -7.89 6.50
C GLY A 166 -7.45 -7.15 5.16
N LEU A 167 -8.65 -6.69 4.85
CA LEU A 167 -8.95 -5.88 3.68
C LEU A 167 -9.45 -4.52 4.13
N VAL A 168 -8.80 -3.44 3.68
CA VAL A 168 -9.15 -2.05 4.04
C VAL A 168 -9.53 -1.29 2.79
N ILE A 169 -10.65 -0.57 2.84
CA ILE A 169 -10.93 0.45 1.83
C ILE A 169 -10.12 1.69 2.18
N GLY A 170 -9.11 2.00 1.37
CA GLY A 170 -8.15 3.07 1.66
C GLY A 170 -8.72 4.46 1.48
N GLU A 171 -9.81 4.60 0.72
CA GLU A 171 -10.56 5.84 0.61
C GLU A 171 -12.04 5.59 0.33
N TRP A 172 -12.90 6.10 1.21
CA TRP A 172 -14.34 6.04 1.10
C TRP A 172 -14.89 7.42 0.71
N PRO A 173 -15.58 7.53 -0.44
CA PRO A 173 -16.05 8.82 -0.93
C PRO A 173 -17.08 9.45 0.02
N VAL A 174 -17.12 10.78 0.02
CA VAL A 174 -18.10 11.57 0.80
C VAL A 174 -19.53 11.24 0.34
N GLU A 175 -19.72 11.06 -0.97
CA GLU A 175 -20.98 10.68 -1.59
C GLU A 175 -20.78 9.35 -2.32
N PRO A 176 -20.87 8.19 -1.63
CA PRO A 176 -20.70 6.90 -2.26
C PRO A 176 -21.87 6.63 -3.21
N GLY A 177 -21.56 6.22 -4.44
CA GLY A 177 -22.53 5.78 -5.43
C GLY A 177 -23.06 4.37 -5.14
N LEU A 178 -23.88 3.84 -6.04
CA LEU A 178 -24.44 2.49 -5.89
C LEU A 178 -23.33 1.43 -5.87
N ALA A 179 -22.36 1.54 -6.77
CA ALA A 179 -21.26 0.58 -6.89
C ALA A 179 -20.45 0.50 -5.59
N GLU A 180 -20.07 1.65 -5.02
CA GLU A 180 -19.28 1.69 -3.79
C GLU A 180 -20.01 1.04 -2.62
N ARG A 181 -21.31 1.30 -2.49
CA ARG A 181 -22.13 0.71 -1.41
C ARG A 181 -22.30 -0.80 -1.59
N CYS A 182 -22.60 -1.28 -2.80
CA CYS A 182 -22.74 -2.71 -3.08
C CYS A 182 -21.42 -3.46 -2.88
N ASN A 183 -20.30 -2.89 -3.35
CA ASN A 183 -18.98 -3.53 -3.27
C ASN A 183 -18.56 -3.86 -1.84
N VAL A 184 -19.08 -3.18 -0.81
CA VAL A 184 -18.74 -3.50 0.59
C VAL A 184 -19.07 -4.95 0.93
N ALA A 185 -20.28 -5.42 0.58
CA ALA A 185 -20.68 -6.80 0.88
C ALA A 185 -19.89 -7.80 0.03
N ASP A 186 -19.65 -7.49 -1.24
CA ASP A 186 -18.91 -8.36 -2.15
C ASP A 186 -17.43 -8.48 -1.76
N LEU A 187 -16.80 -7.39 -1.30
CA LEU A 187 -15.44 -7.40 -0.79
C LEU A 187 -15.31 -8.24 0.49
N GLU A 188 -16.28 -8.19 1.40
CA GLU A 188 -16.31 -9.05 2.59
C GLU A 188 -16.46 -10.53 2.21
N MET A 189 -17.28 -10.82 1.20
CA MET A 189 -17.45 -12.17 0.66
C MET A 189 -16.13 -12.69 0.05
N LEU A 190 -15.46 -11.90 -0.77
CA LEU A 190 -14.17 -12.26 -1.39
C LEU A 190 -13.08 -12.50 -0.33
N ALA A 191 -13.01 -11.66 0.70
CA ALA A 191 -12.03 -11.80 1.77
C ALA A 191 -12.38 -12.92 2.77
N ALA A 192 -13.58 -13.49 2.68
CA ALA A 192 -14.17 -14.42 3.66
C ALA A 192 -14.10 -13.88 5.10
N ARG A 193 -14.20 -12.56 5.27
CA ARG A 193 -14.19 -11.85 6.56
C ARG A 193 -14.68 -10.41 6.41
N PRO A 194 -15.16 -9.78 7.49
CA PRO A 194 -15.51 -8.37 7.47
C PRO A 194 -14.34 -7.47 7.07
N LEU A 195 -14.65 -6.28 6.55
CA LEU A 195 -13.62 -5.28 6.27
C LEU A 195 -12.83 -4.94 7.54
N ALA A 196 -11.52 -4.87 7.43
CA ALA A 196 -10.63 -4.49 8.52
C ALA A 196 -10.57 -2.96 8.73
N GLY A 197 -11.21 -2.19 7.85
CA GLY A 197 -11.35 -0.76 8.01
C GLY A 197 -11.80 -0.04 6.76
N VAL A 198 -12.24 1.20 6.94
CA VAL A 198 -12.67 2.11 5.89
C VAL A 198 -12.20 3.52 6.25
N LEU A 199 -11.27 4.06 5.46
CA LEU A 199 -10.74 5.41 5.67
C LEU A 199 -11.58 6.41 4.88
N PRO A 200 -12.02 7.55 5.47
CA PRO A 200 -12.80 8.54 4.76
C PRO A 200 -11.95 9.33 3.75
N ALA A 201 -12.60 9.78 2.68
CA ALA A 201 -12.01 10.73 1.74
C ALA A 201 -11.45 11.96 2.44
N GLY A 202 -10.25 12.37 2.02
CA GLY A 202 -9.55 13.50 2.63
C GLY A 202 -8.87 13.23 3.97
N ALA A 203 -8.75 11.97 4.41
CA ALA A 203 -8.02 11.62 5.65
C ALA A 203 -6.58 12.16 5.68
N SER A 204 -5.92 12.32 4.54
CA SER A 204 -4.60 12.99 4.44
C SER A 204 -4.62 14.45 4.89
N ARG A 205 -5.74 15.16 4.74
CA ARG A 205 -5.85 16.58 5.13
C ARG A 205 -6.10 16.78 6.63
N CYS A 206 -6.15 15.70 7.41
CA CYS A 206 -6.36 15.80 8.85
C CYS A 206 -5.21 16.62 9.50
N GLY A 207 -5.58 17.64 10.26
CA GLY A 207 -4.66 18.56 10.92
C GLY A 207 -4.16 19.74 10.07
N THR A 208 -4.47 19.85 8.77
CA THR A 208 -4.14 21.02 7.94
C THR A 208 -5.36 21.91 7.62
N GLY A 209 -6.54 21.53 8.12
CA GLY A 209 -7.83 22.21 7.92
C GLY A 209 -8.99 21.24 8.18
N ALA A 210 -10.23 21.75 8.19
CA ALA A 210 -11.41 20.92 8.46
C ALA A 210 -11.55 19.78 7.44
N LEU A 211 -11.72 18.55 7.93
CA LEU A 211 -12.17 17.43 7.11
C LEU A 211 -13.53 17.81 6.48
N PRO A 212 -13.76 17.59 5.18
CA PRO A 212 -15.13 17.62 4.67
C PRO A 212 -15.93 16.60 5.50
N ALA A 213 -17.10 17.01 5.99
CA ALA A 213 -17.90 16.19 6.90
C ALA A 213 -18.24 14.85 6.24
N ALA A 214 -17.41 13.83 6.48
CA ALA A 214 -17.76 12.45 6.22
C ALA A 214 -18.85 12.09 7.23
N THR A 215 -20.07 11.91 6.76
CA THR A 215 -21.18 11.45 7.58
C THR A 215 -20.97 9.99 7.95
N VAL A 216 -20.10 9.73 8.92
CA VAL A 216 -20.21 8.53 9.75
C VAL A 216 -21.34 8.80 10.74
N GLY A 217 -22.57 8.66 10.23
CA GLY A 217 -23.84 8.51 10.95
C GLY A 217 -24.10 9.37 12.20
N SER A 218 -24.84 10.47 12.03
CA SER A 218 -25.86 10.89 13.01
C SER A 218 -27.13 11.25 12.25
N GLY A 219 -28.20 10.50 12.49
CA GLY A 219 -29.41 10.49 11.69
C GLY A 219 -30.18 11.82 11.67
N GLY A 220 -30.65 12.17 10.47
CA GLY A 220 -31.70 13.15 10.22
C GLY A 220 -32.41 12.75 8.94
N ALA A 221 -33.72 12.48 9.02
CA ALA A 221 -34.54 12.06 7.91
C ALA A 221 -34.88 13.25 6.99
N VAL A 222 -34.82 13.05 5.67
CA VAL A 222 -35.36 13.95 4.66
C VAL A 222 -36.21 13.10 3.69
N PRO A 223 -37.45 13.50 3.35
CA PRO A 223 -38.38 12.69 2.57
C PRO A 223 -38.03 12.67 1.07
N PRO A 224 -38.59 11.72 0.29
CA PRO A 224 -38.20 11.51 -1.09
C PRO A 224 -38.96 12.45 -2.02
N ASP A 225 -38.33 12.94 -3.08
CA ASP A 225 -39.09 13.34 -4.27
C ASP A 225 -38.34 13.09 -5.58
N ARG A 226 -39.04 12.30 -6.42
CA ARG A 226 -39.14 12.27 -7.88
C ARG A 226 -37.93 11.83 -8.73
N ALA A 227 -38.10 10.61 -9.21
CA ALA A 227 -37.45 10.00 -10.36
C ALA A 227 -37.57 10.85 -11.65
N GLY A 228 -36.44 11.04 -12.31
CA GLY A 228 -36.36 11.41 -13.74
C GLY A 228 -35.93 10.18 -14.54
N SER A 229 -36.64 9.94 -15.65
CA SER A 229 -36.54 8.77 -16.55
C SER A 229 -35.18 8.61 -17.24
N PRO A 230 -34.78 7.39 -17.67
CA PRO A 230 -33.49 7.14 -18.30
C PRO A 230 -33.55 7.39 -19.81
N ASP A 231 -32.60 8.13 -20.36
CA ASP A 231 -32.44 8.29 -21.81
C ASP A 231 -31.26 7.46 -22.35
N ARG A 232 -31.66 6.50 -23.19
CA ARG A 232 -31.02 5.92 -24.38
C ARG A 232 -29.53 5.58 -24.36
N ALA A 233 -29.28 4.28 -24.31
CA ALA A 233 -28.05 3.62 -24.75
C ALA A 233 -27.78 3.84 -26.26
N VAL A 234 -26.52 4.15 -26.58
CA VAL A 234 -25.97 4.12 -27.95
C VAL A 234 -25.31 2.75 -28.15
N PRO A 235 -25.60 2.01 -29.25
CA PRO A 235 -24.99 0.70 -29.48
C PRO A 235 -23.54 0.85 -29.99
N PRO A 236 -22.64 -0.12 -29.68
CA PRO A 236 -21.32 -0.16 -30.27
C PRO A 236 -21.35 -0.72 -31.70
N ASP A 237 -20.71 -0.01 -32.62
CA ASP A 237 -20.49 -0.44 -34.00
C ASP A 237 -19.46 -1.58 -34.09
N GLY A 238 -19.81 -2.59 -34.89
CA GLY A 238 -18.87 -3.27 -35.79
C GLY A 238 -17.97 -4.36 -35.22
N ALA A 239 -18.48 -5.59 -35.17
CA ALA A 239 -17.66 -6.80 -35.12
C ALA A 239 -16.94 -7.03 -36.46
N GLY A 240 -15.60 -7.01 -36.44
CA GLY A 240 -14.74 -7.50 -37.52
C GLY A 240 -14.20 -8.89 -37.18
N SER A 241 -14.47 -9.87 -38.05
CA SER A 241 -14.03 -11.26 -37.92
C SER A 241 -12.50 -11.44 -38.02
N PRO A 242 -11.90 -12.43 -37.33
CA PRO A 242 -10.47 -12.71 -37.43
C PRO A 242 -10.17 -13.67 -38.59
N HIS A 243 -9.23 -13.30 -39.47
CA HIS A 243 -8.63 -14.20 -40.44
C HIS A 243 -7.17 -14.52 -40.05
N GLY A 244 -6.85 -15.81 -40.03
CA GLY A 244 -5.53 -16.32 -40.41
C GLY A 244 -4.56 -16.64 -39.27
N ALA A 245 -4.65 -17.84 -38.72
CA ALA A 245 -3.55 -18.49 -38.02
C ALA A 245 -2.45 -18.88 -39.04
N GLY A 246 -1.22 -18.42 -38.81
CA GLY A 246 -0.01 -18.90 -39.46
C GLY A 246 0.95 -19.46 -38.42
N SER A 247 1.35 -20.72 -38.58
CA SER A 247 2.23 -21.49 -37.69
C SER A 247 3.68 -20.98 -37.69
N PRO A 248 4.48 -21.27 -36.64
CA PRO A 248 5.85 -20.80 -36.50
C PRO A 248 6.85 -21.78 -37.12
N ASP A 249 7.79 -21.27 -37.93
CA ASP A 249 8.93 -22.06 -38.40
C ASP A 249 10.23 -21.70 -37.65
N ARG A 250 10.69 -22.73 -36.90
CA ARG A 250 12.04 -23.24 -36.70
C ARG A 250 13.23 -22.28 -36.42
N ALA A 251 13.66 -22.37 -35.17
CA ALA A 251 15.02 -22.67 -34.69
C ALA A 251 16.24 -22.33 -35.59
N GLY A 252 17.08 -21.43 -35.08
CA GLY A 252 18.49 -21.31 -35.44
C GLY A 252 19.31 -20.85 -34.23
N SER A 253 20.30 -21.65 -33.85
CA SER A 253 21.42 -21.32 -32.94
C SER A 253 22.49 -22.39 -33.16
N PRO A 254 23.77 -22.19 -32.81
CA PRO A 254 24.51 -20.95 -32.54
C PRO A 254 25.79 -20.86 -33.41
N ASP A 255 26.54 -19.75 -33.38
CA ASP A 255 27.95 -19.79 -33.76
C ASP A 255 28.85 -18.92 -32.88
N LYS A 256 30.09 -19.42 -32.76
CA LYS A 256 31.14 -19.14 -31.76
C LYS A 256 32.04 -17.95 -32.10
N ALA A 257 32.82 -17.60 -31.06
CA ALA A 257 34.14 -16.92 -31.03
C ALA A 257 34.10 -15.40 -30.80
N GLY A 258 34.89 -14.81 -29.89
CA GLY A 258 35.93 -15.35 -29.01
C GLY A 258 36.42 -14.26 -28.02
N SER A 259 37.15 -14.68 -26.99
CA SER A 259 37.93 -13.81 -26.09
C SER A 259 39.18 -13.26 -26.80
N PRO A 260 39.84 -12.23 -26.25
CA PRO A 260 41.01 -12.54 -25.41
C PRO A 260 41.20 -11.65 -24.16
N ASP A 261 42.18 -12.10 -23.38
CA ASP A 261 42.67 -11.73 -22.05
C ASP A 261 43.28 -10.33 -21.85
N GLY A 262 43.49 -9.99 -20.57
CA GLY A 262 44.54 -9.07 -20.10
C GLY A 262 44.08 -8.14 -18.96
N ALA A 263 44.05 -8.55 -17.70
CA ALA A 263 45.15 -8.57 -16.72
C ALA A 263 45.40 -7.25 -15.94
N ALA A 264 45.20 -7.38 -14.61
CA ALA A 264 45.99 -6.83 -13.50
C ALA A 264 45.95 -5.33 -13.11
N GLY A 265 45.85 -5.10 -11.78
CA GLY A 265 46.17 -3.83 -11.11
C GLY A 265 45.23 -3.49 -9.93
N SER A 266 45.25 -4.26 -8.84
CA SER A 266 45.89 -3.91 -7.55
C SER A 266 45.07 -3.01 -6.60
N ALA A 267 44.95 -3.53 -5.39
CA ALA A 267 44.41 -2.99 -4.14
C ALA A 267 44.95 -1.62 -3.72
N VAL A 268 44.15 -0.88 -2.92
CA VAL A 268 44.41 -0.17 -1.63
C VAL A 268 43.08 0.54 -1.30
N GLY A 269 42.49 0.62 -0.10
CA GLY A 269 42.87 0.24 1.25
C GLY A 269 41.70 0.61 2.19
N ALA A 270 41.65 -0.08 3.33
CA ALA A 270 40.65 0.11 4.37
C ALA A 270 40.88 1.39 5.18
N SER A 271 39.80 2.07 5.55
CA SER A 271 39.64 2.81 6.82
C SER A 271 38.12 2.91 7.05
N GLY A 272 37.54 2.49 8.18
CA GLY A 272 38.04 2.58 9.55
C GLY A 272 37.46 3.85 10.17
N GLY A 273 36.16 3.85 10.45
CA GLY A 273 35.42 4.98 11.03
C GLY A 273 34.36 4.50 12.01
N SER A 274 34.81 4.04 13.17
CA SER A 274 33.98 3.76 14.34
C SER A 274 33.49 5.07 14.96
N GLY A 275 32.17 5.30 14.90
CA GLY A 275 31.49 6.34 15.69
C GLY A 275 30.52 5.69 16.67
N VAL A 276 30.98 5.46 17.89
CA VAL A 276 30.14 5.13 19.05
C VAL A 276 29.78 6.44 19.74
N GLY A 277 28.52 6.65 20.08
CA GLY A 277 28.14 7.66 21.07
C GLY A 277 26.70 8.11 20.98
N GLY A 278 25.97 7.93 22.09
CA GLY A 278 24.80 8.75 22.40
C GLY A 278 23.46 8.03 22.34
N GLY A 279 23.22 7.09 23.25
CA GLY A 279 21.86 6.79 23.68
C GLY A 279 21.32 7.98 24.45
N GLU A 280 20.56 8.84 23.78
CA GLU A 280 19.68 9.79 24.45
C GLU A 280 18.30 9.15 24.57
N SER A 281 17.97 8.74 25.79
CA SER A 281 16.59 8.48 26.20
C SER A 281 15.84 9.81 26.15
N GLY A 282 15.37 10.17 24.96
CA GLY A 282 14.50 11.32 24.76
C GLY A 282 13.19 11.10 25.48
N ALA A 283 12.87 12.00 26.42
CA ALA A 283 11.50 12.19 26.91
C ALA A 283 10.54 12.27 25.70
N PRO A 284 9.28 11.79 25.81
CA PRO A 284 8.37 11.75 24.68
C PRO A 284 8.22 13.16 24.10
N VAL A 285 8.73 13.35 22.89
CA VAL A 285 8.51 14.57 22.11
C VAL A 285 7.00 14.72 21.99
N SER A 286 6.47 15.83 22.54
CA SER A 286 5.05 16.13 22.55
C SER A 286 4.51 16.05 21.11
N ARG A 287 3.56 15.13 20.86
CA ARG A 287 2.98 14.95 19.51
C ARG A 287 2.31 16.25 19.06
N PRO A 288 2.49 16.67 17.79
CA PRO A 288 1.73 17.78 17.23
C PRO A 288 0.21 17.53 17.34
N ALA A 289 -0.58 18.56 17.62
CA ALA A 289 -2.05 18.45 17.73
C ALA A 289 -2.70 17.85 16.45
N THR A 290 -2.10 18.11 15.30
CA THR A 290 -2.51 17.55 13.99
C THR A 290 -2.47 16.02 13.94
N CYS A 291 -1.57 15.39 14.69
CA CYS A 291 -1.50 13.93 14.82
C CYS A 291 -2.63 13.37 15.70
N ALA A 292 -3.17 14.15 16.64
CA ALA A 292 -4.22 13.70 17.55
C ALA A 292 -5.57 13.55 16.83
N ASP A 293 -5.90 14.50 15.95
CA ASP A 293 -7.10 14.42 15.11
C ASP A 293 -7.04 13.21 14.18
N PHE A 294 -5.89 13.02 13.52
CA PHE A 294 -5.69 11.87 12.63
C PHE A 294 -5.74 10.54 13.38
N THR A 295 -5.15 10.47 14.57
CA THR A 295 -5.22 9.26 15.42
C THR A 295 -6.66 8.95 15.83
N THR A 296 -7.48 9.96 16.12
CA THR A 296 -8.90 9.79 16.43
C THR A 296 -9.68 9.26 15.23
N LEU A 297 -9.42 9.80 14.03
CA LEU A 297 -9.98 9.30 12.78
C LEU A 297 -9.56 7.85 12.54
N ALA A 298 -8.26 7.55 12.60
CA ALA A 298 -7.72 6.19 12.45
C ALA A 298 -8.38 5.21 13.42
N ARG A 299 -8.59 5.63 14.68
CA ARG A 299 -9.19 4.80 15.72
C ARG A 299 -10.61 4.39 15.33
N ARG A 300 -11.40 5.30 14.74
CA ARG A 300 -12.77 4.99 14.30
C ARG A 300 -12.82 4.20 12.98
N SER A 301 -11.80 4.36 12.15
CA SER A 301 -11.76 3.80 10.78
C SER A 301 -11.18 2.38 10.68
N LEU A 302 -10.36 1.94 11.64
CA LEU A 302 -9.71 0.63 11.59
C LEU A 302 -10.27 -0.34 12.63
N ALA A 303 -10.30 -1.64 12.30
CA ALA A 303 -10.82 -2.69 13.17
C ALA A 303 -9.94 -2.89 14.42
N PRO A 304 -10.45 -3.57 15.47
CA PRO A 304 -9.67 -3.88 16.67
C PRO A 304 -8.36 -4.62 16.40
N SER A 305 -8.33 -5.51 15.40
CA SER A 305 -7.11 -6.23 14.98
C SER A 305 -6.01 -5.32 14.45
N LEU A 306 -6.36 -4.12 13.97
CA LEU A 306 -5.42 -3.07 13.52
C LEU A 306 -5.31 -1.92 14.52
N GLY A 307 -5.94 -2.05 15.68
CA GLY A 307 -5.85 -1.13 16.79
C GLY A 307 -6.88 -0.01 16.85
N GLY A 308 -7.92 -0.05 16.01
CA GLY A 308 -9.05 0.86 16.11
C GLY A 308 -10.27 0.22 16.79
N VAL A 309 -11.44 0.74 16.48
CA VAL A 309 -12.76 0.35 17.01
C VAL A 309 -13.83 0.29 15.91
N PHE A 310 -13.42 0.23 14.64
CA PHE A 310 -14.34 0.12 13.50
C PHE A 310 -15.25 -1.10 13.65
N ASP A 311 -16.56 -0.89 13.52
CA ASP A 311 -17.59 -1.92 13.50
C ASP A 311 -18.13 -2.07 12.05
N PRO A 312 -17.75 -3.15 11.34
CA PRO A 312 -18.23 -3.42 9.98
C PRO A 312 -19.76 -3.59 9.91
N ALA A 313 -20.39 -4.12 10.95
CA ALA A 313 -21.84 -4.26 10.98
C ALA A 313 -22.53 -2.90 11.13
N ALA A 314 -22.00 -2.02 11.98
CA ALA A 314 -22.47 -0.63 12.05
C ALA A 314 -22.28 0.09 10.72
N PHE A 315 -21.11 -0.05 10.10
CA PHE A 315 -20.83 0.55 8.81
C PHE A 315 -21.84 0.11 7.74
N ARG A 316 -22.11 -1.19 7.61
CA ARG A 316 -23.12 -1.70 6.67
C ARG A 316 -24.52 -1.11 6.90
N ARG A 317 -24.93 -0.93 8.16
CA ARG A 317 -26.22 -0.28 8.48
C ARG A 317 -26.30 1.17 7.98
N THR A 318 -25.18 1.88 7.90
CA THR A 318 -25.15 3.25 7.38
C THR A 318 -25.33 3.34 5.87
N LEU A 319 -25.07 2.25 5.13
CA LEU A 319 -25.06 2.26 3.67
C LEU A 319 -26.47 2.27 3.04
N LYS A 320 -27.54 2.23 3.84
CA LYS A 320 -28.95 2.28 3.39
C LYS A 320 -29.20 1.45 2.12
N LEU A 321 -28.66 0.23 2.07
CA LEU A 321 -28.96 -0.72 1.02
C LEU A 321 -30.36 -1.27 1.31
N THR A 322 -31.39 -0.60 0.78
CA THR A 322 -32.76 -1.10 0.81
C THR A 322 -32.90 -2.22 -0.21
N GLY A 323 -33.23 -3.42 0.28
CA GLY A 323 -33.88 -4.50 -0.48
C GLY A 323 -32.95 -5.36 -1.31
#